data_AF-A0A2H0YHJ8-F1
#
_entry.id   AF-A0A2H0YHJ8-F1
#
_cell.length_a   1.000
_cell.length_b   1.000
_cell.length_c   1.000
_cell.angle_alpha   90.00
_cell.angle_beta   90.00
_cell.angle_gamma   90.00
#
_symmetry.space_group_name_H-M   'P 1'
#
loop_
_entity.id
_entity.type
_entity.pdbx_description
1 polymer ?
#
loop_
_entity_poly.entity_id
_entity_poly.type
_entity_poly.pdbx_seq_one_letter_code
_entity_poly.pdbx_strand_id
1 'polypeptide(L)'
;MFPAKTKAPVSIEMSPVVSIVRVEQGIEQAVREAVSLAGGMESLVSKGDKVYLKPNFVAPRESRQGVTTDFEIIRVVAEEVHRCGAIPILYETPATEFDKESVYDVLGVRDFVRENEIHLIEGPLEMIKIPVPGARVLKSIRIPRILHQAKIINLPKLKTHVSAGMTCGMKNLIGLLPDPEKRRVHIRGIHACIADIGRVFQPILTVVDAVTCMQGDGPTYGDPIDVGLIIAGKDMVSVDKIACRIMGLSWKEIEYIRLFNGNAGGQEITIAGVQPADAMVPFNIPHKSAFYHLSTRMIHILDMVFSRIFPMHLNEFLFHTGYLGTNPEILKEKCDQCGDCLRICPVKDAMRIDVYKVNYKKCIRCLRCYEGCRQHAIAVKGFSRPEEP
;
A
#
# COMPACT_ATOMS: atom_id res chain seq x y z
N MET A 1 -5.25 -36.91 43.55
CA MET A 1 -3.87 -36.83 43.03
C MET A 1 -3.97 -36.28 41.61
N PHE A 2 -3.78 -34.96 41.43
CA PHE A 2 -3.82 -34.34 40.09
C PHE A 2 -2.48 -34.61 39.40
N PRO A 3 -2.45 -35.08 38.14
CA PRO A 3 -1.20 -35.35 37.46
C PRO A 3 -0.46 -34.04 37.20
N ALA A 4 0.83 -34.04 37.54
CA ALA A 4 1.73 -32.93 37.33
C ALA A 4 1.79 -32.57 35.83
N LYS A 5 1.55 -31.29 35.53
CA LYS A 5 1.77 -30.72 34.20
C LYS A 5 3.25 -30.88 33.83
N THR A 6 3.55 -31.79 32.92
CA THR A 6 4.83 -31.84 32.24
C THR A 6 5.04 -30.51 31.50
N LYS A 7 6.12 -29.80 31.83
CA LYS A 7 6.52 -28.59 31.09
C LYS A 7 6.77 -28.99 29.65
N ALA A 8 6.03 -28.39 28.72
CA ALA A 8 6.32 -28.50 27.30
C ALA A 8 7.77 -28.04 27.03
N PRO A 9 8.50 -28.69 26.11
CA PRO A 9 9.85 -28.29 25.77
C PRO A 9 9.86 -26.83 25.30
N VAL A 10 10.82 -26.05 25.80
CA VAL A 10 11.09 -24.68 25.36
C VAL A 10 11.53 -24.76 23.91
N SER A 11 10.62 -24.45 22.98
CA SER A 11 10.98 -24.21 21.59
C SER A 11 11.94 -23.03 21.56
N ILE A 12 13.16 -23.24 21.08
CA ILE A 12 14.08 -22.15 20.77
C ILE A 12 13.44 -21.39 19.60
N GLU A 13 12.71 -20.30 19.89
CA GLU A 13 12.19 -19.41 18.85
C GLU A 13 13.39 -18.79 18.14
N MET A 14 13.69 -19.28 16.94
CA MET A 14 14.69 -18.67 16.07
C MET A 14 14.29 -17.21 15.77
N SER A 15 15.27 -16.31 15.80
CA SER A 15 15.05 -14.91 15.47
C SER A 15 14.56 -14.77 14.01
N PRO A 16 13.57 -13.91 13.74
CA PRO A 16 13.10 -13.65 12.38
C PRO A 16 14.22 -13.07 11.53
N VAL A 17 14.34 -13.57 10.31
CA VAL A 17 15.29 -13.07 9.31
C VAL A 17 14.58 -12.02 8.45
N VAL A 18 15.24 -10.87 8.28
CA VAL A 18 14.86 -9.83 7.32
C VAL A 18 16.04 -9.57 6.40
N SER A 19 15.84 -9.73 5.10
CA SER A 19 16.83 -9.41 4.08
C SER A 19 16.69 -7.96 3.60
N ILE A 20 17.82 -7.32 3.29
CA ILE A 20 17.90 -5.99 2.70
C ILE A 20 18.89 -6.04 1.55
N VAL A 21 18.42 -5.77 0.33
CA VAL A 21 19.22 -5.89 -0.90
C VAL A 21 19.14 -4.59 -1.69
N ARG A 22 20.29 -4.11 -2.18
CA ARG A 22 20.34 -2.95 -3.08
C ARG A 22 19.98 -3.33 -4.51
N VAL A 23 19.26 -2.45 -5.18
CA VAL A 23 18.94 -2.61 -6.61
C VAL A 23 20.09 -2.06 -7.44
N GLU A 24 21.13 -2.88 -7.65
CA GLU A 24 22.31 -2.50 -8.46
C GLU A 24 22.25 -3.06 -9.88
N GLN A 25 21.81 -4.32 -10.01
CA GLN A 25 21.79 -5.08 -11.27
C GLN A 25 20.36 -5.26 -11.82
N GLY A 26 19.43 -4.43 -11.36
CA GLY A 26 18.00 -4.49 -11.73
C GLY A 26 17.11 -5.06 -10.63
N ILE A 27 15.81 -4.78 -10.74
CA ILE A 27 14.81 -5.14 -9.73
C ILE A 27 14.66 -6.66 -9.63
N GLU A 28 14.62 -7.36 -10.77
CA GLU A 28 14.51 -8.83 -10.79
C GLU A 28 15.55 -9.53 -9.92
N GLN A 29 16.83 -9.21 -10.10
CA GLN A 29 17.89 -9.86 -9.34
C GLN A 29 17.79 -9.54 -7.84
N ALA A 30 17.55 -8.27 -7.50
CA ALA A 30 17.42 -7.84 -6.12
C ALA A 30 16.25 -8.51 -5.41
N VAL A 31 15.11 -8.70 -6.09
CA VAL A 31 13.96 -9.43 -5.55
C VAL A 31 14.29 -10.90 -5.31
N ARG A 32 14.89 -11.60 -6.30
CA ARG A 32 15.26 -13.02 -6.13
C ARG A 32 16.26 -13.22 -5.00
N GLU A 33 17.27 -12.36 -4.91
CA GLU A 33 18.25 -12.38 -3.82
C GLU A 33 17.59 -12.12 -2.47
N ALA A 34 16.75 -11.09 -2.36
CA ALA A 34 16.05 -10.77 -1.11
C ALA A 34 15.16 -11.93 -0.65
N VAL A 35 14.42 -12.57 -1.57
CA VAL A 35 13.58 -13.74 -1.28
C VAL A 35 14.44 -14.94 -0.85
N SER A 36 15.56 -15.19 -1.53
CA SER A 36 16.50 -16.26 -1.17
C SER A 36 17.08 -16.07 0.24
N LEU A 37 17.58 -14.86 0.55
CA LEU A 37 18.11 -14.50 1.87
C LEU A 37 17.05 -14.54 2.98
N ALA A 38 15.78 -14.29 2.64
CA ALA A 38 14.65 -14.45 3.56
C ALA A 38 14.26 -15.93 3.78
N GLY A 39 14.93 -16.87 3.11
CA GLY A 39 14.78 -18.31 3.29
C GLY A 39 14.15 -19.05 2.10
N GLY A 40 14.02 -18.41 0.93
CA GLY A 40 13.56 -19.04 -0.32
C GLY A 40 12.05 -19.25 -0.41
N MET A 41 11.51 -19.16 -1.63
CA MET A 41 10.08 -19.35 -1.90
C MET A 41 9.63 -20.80 -1.67
N GLU A 42 10.51 -21.76 -1.97
CA GLU A 42 10.33 -23.20 -1.81
C GLU A 42 10.12 -23.63 -0.35
N SER A 43 10.55 -22.80 0.61
CA SER A 43 10.30 -23.03 2.03
C SER A 43 8.89 -22.61 2.48
N LEU A 44 8.15 -21.90 1.63
CA LEU A 44 6.88 -21.25 1.95
C LEU A 44 5.70 -21.78 1.13
N VAL A 45 6.00 -22.28 -0.07
CA VAL A 45 5.02 -22.63 -1.09
C VAL A 45 5.30 -24.01 -1.67
N SER A 46 4.24 -24.79 -1.85
CA SER A 46 4.25 -26.13 -2.42
C SER A 46 3.45 -26.18 -3.72
N LYS A 47 3.74 -27.18 -4.56
CA LYS A 47 3.02 -27.42 -5.81
C LYS A 47 1.50 -27.46 -5.60
N GLY A 48 0.77 -26.72 -6.42
CA GLY A 48 -0.70 -26.63 -6.39
C GLY A 48 -1.27 -25.64 -5.37
N ASP A 49 -0.44 -25.00 -4.54
CA ASP A 49 -0.91 -23.95 -3.64
C ASP A 49 -1.50 -22.78 -4.43
N LYS A 50 -2.55 -22.17 -3.87
CA LYS A 50 -3.06 -20.87 -4.31
C LYS A 50 -2.43 -19.79 -3.46
N VAL A 51 -1.61 -18.93 -4.06
CA VAL A 51 -0.84 -17.90 -3.38
C VAL A 51 -1.35 -16.51 -3.78
N TYR A 52 -1.89 -15.78 -2.81
CA TYR A 52 -2.48 -14.47 -3.03
C TYR A 52 -1.40 -13.39 -2.95
N LEU A 53 -1.13 -12.73 -4.07
CA LEU A 53 -0.24 -11.59 -4.16
C LEU A 53 -1.02 -10.32 -3.83
N LYS A 54 -0.55 -9.61 -2.80
CA LYS A 54 -1.17 -8.39 -2.29
C LYS A 54 -0.26 -7.18 -2.58
N PRO A 55 -0.29 -6.61 -3.81
CA PRO A 55 0.39 -5.35 -4.10
C PRO A 55 -0.27 -4.18 -3.37
N ASN A 56 0.28 -2.98 -3.53
CA ASN A 56 -0.29 -1.76 -3.01
C ASN A 56 -0.66 -0.84 -4.18
N PHE A 57 -1.94 -0.80 -4.56
CA PHE A 57 -2.38 -0.02 -5.73
C PHE A 57 -2.99 1.33 -5.40
N VAL A 58 -3.53 1.55 -4.21
CA VAL A 58 -3.96 2.86 -3.63
C VAL A 58 -4.75 3.82 -4.56
N ALA A 59 -4.13 4.38 -5.60
CA ALA A 59 -4.61 5.39 -6.53
C ALA A 59 -4.14 5.07 -7.97
N PRO A 60 -4.72 5.69 -9.02
CA PRO A 60 -4.35 5.45 -10.42
C PRO A 60 -3.03 6.16 -10.77
N ARG A 61 -1.92 5.72 -10.16
CA ARG A 61 -0.61 6.38 -10.19
C ARG A 61 0.51 5.36 -10.31
N GLU A 62 1.55 5.69 -11.06
CA GLU A 62 2.62 4.76 -11.41
C GLU A 62 3.61 4.55 -10.23
N SER A 63 4.36 3.44 -10.27
CA SER A 63 5.31 3.07 -9.21
C SER A 63 6.43 4.10 -9.03
N ARG A 64 6.89 4.71 -10.13
CA ARG A 64 7.88 5.81 -10.17
C ARG A 64 7.46 7.06 -9.39
N GLN A 65 6.17 7.19 -9.05
CA GLN A 65 5.67 8.28 -8.21
C GLN A 65 5.71 7.93 -6.72
N GLY A 66 6.22 6.75 -6.35
CA GLY A 66 6.25 6.28 -4.97
C GLY A 66 4.88 5.83 -4.43
N VAL A 67 3.86 5.73 -5.28
CA VAL A 67 2.48 5.45 -4.85
C VAL A 67 2.18 3.97 -4.87
N THR A 68 2.49 3.29 -5.96
CA THR A 68 2.09 1.89 -6.19
C THR A 68 3.25 0.93 -6.25
N THR A 69 2.99 -0.34 -5.93
CA THR A 69 3.98 -1.41 -6.07
C THR A 69 4.36 -1.58 -7.54
N ASP A 70 5.66 -1.67 -7.81
CA ASP A 70 6.18 -1.89 -9.14
C ASP A 70 5.76 -3.25 -9.72
N PHE A 71 5.31 -3.24 -10.98
CA PHE A 71 4.88 -4.44 -11.68
C PHE A 71 6.03 -5.43 -11.90
N GLU A 72 7.28 -4.97 -12.01
CA GLU A 72 8.43 -5.86 -12.11
C GLU A 72 8.60 -6.70 -10.84
N ILE A 73 8.37 -6.11 -9.65
CA ILE A 73 8.42 -6.84 -8.38
C ILE A 73 7.30 -7.88 -8.31
N ILE A 74 6.07 -7.49 -8.72
CA ILE A 74 4.93 -8.41 -8.73
C ILE A 74 5.20 -9.58 -9.68
N ARG A 75 5.73 -9.31 -10.87
CA ARG A 75 6.11 -10.33 -11.87
C ARG A 75 7.11 -11.30 -11.29
N VAL A 76 8.22 -10.81 -10.74
CA VAL A 76 9.32 -11.66 -10.27
C VAL A 76 8.87 -12.53 -9.10
N VAL A 77 8.05 -12.00 -8.19
CA VAL A 77 7.44 -12.81 -7.12
C VAL A 77 6.47 -13.85 -7.68
N ALA A 78 5.64 -13.50 -8.68
CA ALA A 78 4.74 -14.46 -9.33
C ALA A 78 5.52 -15.59 -10.02
N GLU A 79 6.62 -15.28 -10.70
CA GLU A 79 7.50 -16.27 -11.32
C GLU A 79 8.12 -17.21 -10.27
N GLU A 80 8.55 -16.70 -9.11
CA GLU A 80 9.04 -17.55 -8.01
C GLU A 80 7.94 -18.49 -7.49
N VAL A 81 6.69 -18.01 -7.40
CA VAL A 81 5.53 -18.85 -7.05
C VAL A 81 5.30 -19.94 -8.13
N HIS A 82 5.36 -19.58 -9.40
CA HIS A 82 5.24 -20.53 -10.52
C HIS A 82 6.34 -21.59 -10.52
N ARG A 83 7.60 -21.21 -10.20
CA ARG A 83 8.73 -22.15 -10.09
C ARG A 83 8.51 -23.22 -9.02
N CYS A 84 7.79 -22.89 -7.95
CA CYS A 84 7.35 -23.87 -6.94
C CYS A 84 6.17 -24.74 -7.39
N GLY A 85 5.64 -24.53 -8.61
CA GLY A 85 4.47 -25.21 -9.14
C GLY A 85 3.15 -24.74 -8.53
N ALA A 86 3.12 -23.56 -7.92
CA ALA A 86 1.94 -22.95 -7.32
C ALA A 86 1.29 -21.93 -8.27
N ILE A 87 0.14 -21.41 -7.83
CA ILE A 87 -0.74 -20.56 -8.63
C ILE A 87 -0.78 -19.17 -7.99
N PRO A 88 -0.14 -18.15 -8.59
CA PRO A 88 -0.23 -16.78 -8.11
C PRO A 88 -1.60 -16.19 -8.47
N ILE A 89 -2.19 -15.48 -7.50
CA ILE A 89 -3.50 -14.84 -7.61
C ILE A 89 -3.36 -13.40 -7.13
N LEU A 90 -3.62 -12.42 -7.99
CA LEU A 90 -3.60 -11.01 -7.59
C LEU A 90 -4.91 -10.66 -6.86
N TYR A 91 -4.78 -10.15 -5.64
CA TYR A 91 -5.91 -9.58 -4.90
C TYR A 91 -5.52 -8.25 -4.26
N GLU A 92 -6.15 -7.17 -4.74
CA GLU A 92 -6.01 -5.85 -4.14
C GLU A 92 -7.30 -5.04 -4.26
N THR A 93 -7.57 -4.19 -3.26
CA THR A 93 -8.62 -3.17 -3.34
C THR A 93 -8.02 -1.79 -3.05
N PRO A 94 -8.05 -0.83 -3.99
CA PRO A 94 -7.49 0.52 -3.84
C PRO A 94 -8.10 1.34 -2.69
N ALA A 95 -7.58 2.55 -2.45
CA ALA A 95 -8.11 3.41 -1.39
C ALA A 95 -9.57 3.79 -1.66
N THR A 96 -10.35 4.02 -0.60
CA THR A 96 -11.81 4.30 -0.68
C THR A 96 -12.18 5.54 -1.48
N GLU A 97 -11.19 6.36 -1.79
CA GLU A 97 -11.30 7.61 -2.56
C GLU A 97 -11.26 7.36 -4.09
N PHE A 98 -10.78 6.20 -4.54
CA PHE A 98 -10.61 5.88 -5.96
C PHE A 98 -11.47 4.70 -6.36
N ASP A 99 -12.11 4.82 -7.52
CA ASP A 99 -12.80 3.71 -8.16
C ASP A 99 -11.79 2.62 -8.57
N LYS A 100 -12.10 1.37 -8.23
CA LYS A 100 -11.21 0.24 -8.47
C LYS A 100 -10.99 0.00 -9.96
N GLU A 101 -12.04 0.10 -10.77
CA GLU A 101 -11.94 -0.17 -12.21
C GLU A 101 -11.06 0.86 -12.89
N SER A 102 -11.25 2.15 -12.56
CA SER A 102 -10.39 3.24 -13.02
C SER A 102 -8.93 3.05 -12.63
N VAL A 103 -8.65 2.57 -11.41
CA VAL A 103 -7.27 2.25 -10.98
C VAL A 103 -6.69 1.11 -11.81
N TYR A 104 -7.45 0.04 -12.02
CA TYR A 104 -6.98 -1.12 -12.76
C TYR A 104 -6.69 -0.79 -14.22
N ASP A 105 -7.54 0.03 -14.84
CA ASP A 105 -7.41 0.42 -16.24
C ASP A 105 -6.21 1.36 -16.44
N VAL A 106 -6.03 2.36 -15.56
CA VAL A 106 -4.88 3.29 -15.66
C VAL A 106 -3.55 2.60 -15.46
N LEU A 107 -3.49 1.68 -14.49
CA LEU A 107 -2.28 0.91 -14.19
C LEU A 107 -2.05 -0.22 -15.20
N GLY A 108 -3.04 -0.61 -15.99
CA GLY A 108 -2.94 -1.75 -16.91
C GLY A 108 -2.90 -3.11 -16.20
N VAL A 109 -3.57 -3.24 -15.05
CA VAL A 109 -3.52 -4.46 -14.20
C VAL A 109 -3.98 -5.70 -14.98
N ARG A 110 -5.04 -5.58 -15.79
CA ARG A 110 -5.62 -6.72 -16.53
C ARG A 110 -4.72 -7.24 -17.63
N ASP A 111 -4.00 -6.35 -18.31
CA ASP A 111 -3.03 -6.75 -19.31
C ASP A 111 -1.82 -7.40 -18.64
N PHE A 112 -1.31 -6.76 -17.58
CA PHE A 112 -0.20 -7.28 -16.80
C PHE A 112 -0.44 -8.70 -16.25
N VAL A 113 -1.58 -8.94 -15.59
CA VAL A 113 -1.86 -10.28 -15.02
C VAL A 113 -2.02 -11.35 -16.10
N ARG A 114 -2.60 -11.00 -17.26
CA ARG A 114 -2.76 -11.91 -18.40
C ARG A 114 -1.39 -12.29 -19.00
N GLU A 115 -0.52 -11.32 -19.19
CA GLU A 115 0.82 -11.51 -19.77
C GLU A 115 1.75 -12.33 -18.86
N ASN A 116 1.50 -12.32 -17.55
CA ASN A 116 2.36 -12.97 -16.56
C ASN A 116 1.69 -14.20 -15.90
N GLU A 117 0.61 -14.73 -16.50
CA GLU A 117 -0.10 -15.94 -16.02
C GLU A 117 -0.59 -15.86 -14.56
N ILE A 118 -0.89 -14.64 -14.09
CA ILE A 118 -1.41 -14.37 -12.75
C ILE A 118 -2.94 -14.38 -12.80
N HIS A 119 -3.58 -15.11 -11.89
CA HIS A 119 -5.04 -15.09 -11.82
C HIS A 119 -5.53 -13.80 -11.17
N LEU A 120 -6.45 -13.08 -11.84
CA LEU A 120 -7.16 -11.96 -11.24
C LEU A 120 -8.55 -12.40 -10.77
N ILE A 121 -8.90 -12.00 -9.54
CA ILE A 121 -10.24 -12.26 -9.01
C ILE A 121 -11.17 -11.12 -9.42
N GLU A 122 -12.19 -11.48 -10.21
CA GLU A 122 -13.21 -10.55 -10.68
C GLU A 122 -14.59 -10.90 -10.13
N GLY A 123 -15.46 -9.89 -10.05
CA GLY A 123 -16.84 -10.04 -9.61
C GLY A 123 -17.05 -9.98 -8.09
N PRO A 124 -18.32 -10.12 -7.66
CA PRO A 124 -18.68 -10.10 -6.24
C PRO A 124 -18.15 -11.34 -5.52
N LEU A 125 -17.71 -11.15 -4.28
CA LEU A 125 -17.16 -12.22 -3.45
C LEU A 125 -18.07 -12.55 -2.28
N GLU A 126 -18.15 -13.83 -1.95
CA GLU A 126 -18.83 -14.26 -0.75
C GLU A 126 -18.09 -13.73 0.48
N MET A 127 -18.80 -13.01 1.34
CA MET A 127 -18.25 -12.37 2.53
C MET A 127 -18.59 -13.18 3.78
N ILE A 128 -17.57 -13.58 4.53
CA ILE A 128 -17.73 -14.22 5.84
C ILE A 128 -17.34 -13.25 6.96
N LYS A 129 -17.91 -13.45 8.15
CA LYS A 129 -17.54 -12.70 9.35
C LYS A 129 -16.72 -13.61 10.26
N ILE A 130 -15.53 -13.17 10.63
CA ILE A 130 -14.62 -13.93 11.51
C ILE A 130 -14.31 -13.13 12.77
N PRO A 131 -14.09 -13.80 13.92
CA PRO A 131 -13.59 -13.14 15.12
C PRO A 131 -12.16 -12.65 14.91
N VAL A 132 -11.76 -11.64 15.67
CA VAL A 132 -10.35 -11.20 15.73
C VAL A 132 -9.82 -11.51 17.12
N PRO A 133 -9.03 -12.60 17.28
CA PRO A 133 -8.43 -12.95 18.56
C PRO A 133 -7.55 -11.81 19.09
N GLY A 134 -7.73 -11.45 20.36
CA GLY A 134 -6.95 -10.37 20.98
C GLY A 134 -7.23 -8.97 20.39
N ALA A 135 -8.36 -8.77 19.73
CA ALA A 135 -8.74 -7.48 19.17
C ALA A 135 -8.75 -6.36 20.22
N ARG A 136 -8.22 -5.21 19.81
CA ARG A 136 -8.33 -3.95 20.55
C ARG A 136 -9.64 -3.24 20.26
N VAL A 137 -10.06 -3.21 19.00
CA VAL A 137 -11.21 -2.45 18.53
C VAL A 137 -12.11 -3.28 17.61
N LEU A 138 -11.55 -4.01 16.65
CA LEU A 138 -12.29 -4.81 15.68
C LEU A 138 -12.57 -6.20 16.24
N LYS A 139 -13.55 -6.35 17.15
CA LYS A 139 -13.92 -7.68 17.74
C LYS A 139 -14.18 -8.78 16.70
N SER A 140 -14.60 -8.39 15.50
CA SER A 140 -14.80 -9.26 14.34
C SER A 140 -14.64 -8.43 13.07
N ILE A 141 -14.30 -9.08 11.97
CA ILE A 141 -14.11 -8.45 10.65
C ILE A 141 -14.82 -9.28 9.57
N ARG A 142 -15.38 -8.60 8.56
CA ARG A 142 -15.88 -9.28 7.36
C ARG A 142 -14.81 -9.30 6.29
N ILE A 143 -14.54 -10.48 5.73
CA ILE A 143 -13.54 -10.68 4.69
C ILE A 143 -14.13 -11.54 3.57
N PRO A 144 -13.63 -11.43 2.33
CA PRO A 144 -13.88 -12.42 1.30
C PRO A 144 -13.52 -13.82 1.81
N ARG A 145 -14.40 -14.81 1.62
CA ARG A 145 -14.17 -16.20 2.06
C ARG A 145 -12.85 -16.76 1.57
N ILE A 146 -12.49 -16.40 0.33
CA ILE A 146 -11.26 -16.83 -0.33
C ILE A 146 -9.97 -16.41 0.39
N LEU A 147 -10.03 -15.36 1.24
CA LEU A 147 -8.90 -14.88 2.02
C LEU A 147 -8.81 -15.56 3.40
N HIS A 148 -9.82 -16.33 3.80
CA HIS A 148 -9.79 -17.03 5.07
C HIS A 148 -8.74 -18.14 5.03
N GLN A 149 -7.70 -18.02 5.86
CA GLN A 149 -6.56 -18.96 5.89
C GLN A 149 -5.81 -19.08 4.55
N ALA A 150 -5.85 -18.02 3.73
CA ALA A 150 -5.12 -17.98 2.46
C ALA A 150 -3.61 -17.82 2.68
N LYS A 151 -2.81 -18.42 1.80
CA LYS A 151 -1.37 -18.13 1.68
C LYS A 151 -1.21 -16.79 0.99
N ILE A 152 -0.78 -15.76 1.72
CA ILE A 152 -0.66 -14.39 1.22
C ILE A 152 0.80 -13.99 1.15
N ILE A 153 1.25 -13.49 0.01
CA ILE A 153 2.51 -12.75 -0.13
C ILE A 153 2.17 -11.26 -0.23
N ASN A 154 2.66 -10.49 0.72
CA ASN A 154 2.38 -9.07 0.84
C ASN A 154 3.46 -8.26 0.12
N LEU A 155 3.07 -7.38 -0.78
CA LEU A 155 3.98 -6.61 -1.64
C LEU A 155 3.77 -5.10 -1.43
N PRO A 156 4.06 -4.55 -0.24
CA PRO A 156 3.83 -3.14 0.06
C PRO A 156 4.82 -2.22 -0.65
N LYS A 157 4.37 -1.03 -1.03
CA LYS A 157 5.23 0.12 -1.36
C LYS A 157 5.57 0.88 -0.07
N LEU A 158 6.85 1.13 0.19
CA LEU A 158 7.32 1.93 1.32
C LEU A 158 7.02 3.42 1.10
N LYS A 159 6.30 4.04 2.04
CA LYS A 159 6.01 5.48 2.00
C LYS A 159 5.56 6.06 3.35
N THR A 160 5.59 7.37 3.49
CA THR A 160 4.90 8.06 4.59
C THR A 160 3.38 7.96 4.46
N HIS A 161 2.67 8.22 5.56
CA HIS A 161 1.21 8.26 5.56
C HIS A 161 0.68 9.24 6.61
N VAL A 162 -0.04 10.28 6.18
CA VAL A 162 -0.57 11.37 7.04
C VAL A 162 -1.33 10.87 8.27
N SER A 163 -2.18 9.84 8.12
CA SER A 163 -2.95 9.28 9.25
C SER A 163 -2.26 8.15 10.02
N ALA A 164 -1.29 7.44 9.43
CA ALA A 164 -0.74 6.20 10.00
C ALA A 164 0.76 6.30 10.36
N GLY A 165 1.40 7.42 10.04
CA GLY A 165 2.86 7.61 10.12
C GLY A 165 3.56 7.08 8.86
N MET A 166 3.37 5.80 8.56
CA MET A 166 3.97 5.13 7.41
C MET A 166 3.03 4.10 6.77
N THR A 167 3.35 3.71 5.55
CA THR A 167 2.83 2.53 4.85
C THR A 167 3.98 1.55 4.64
N CYS A 168 3.76 0.32 5.06
CA CYS A 168 4.58 -0.85 4.76
C CYS A 168 3.67 -2.10 4.90
N GLY A 169 4.23 -3.22 5.33
CA GLY A 169 3.57 -4.52 5.42
C GLY A 169 2.24 -4.49 6.16
N MET A 170 2.24 -4.07 7.42
CA MET A 170 1.02 -4.12 8.24
C MET A 170 -0.10 -3.23 7.68
N LYS A 171 0.25 -2.02 7.26
CA LYS A 171 -0.70 -1.04 6.71
C LYS A 171 -1.30 -1.51 5.38
N ASN A 172 -0.52 -2.20 4.55
CA ASN A 172 -0.95 -2.65 3.22
C ASN A 172 -2.10 -3.66 3.29
N LEU A 173 -2.22 -4.42 4.39
CA LEU A 173 -3.28 -5.42 4.58
C LEU A 173 -4.69 -4.82 4.65
N ILE A 174 -4.84 -3.50 4.87
CA ILE A 174 -6.14 -2.83 4.73
C ILE A 174 -6.72 -3.03 3.32
N GLY A 175 -5.88 -3.13 2.29
CA GLY A 175 -6.30 -3.39 0.91
C GLY A 175 -6.90 -4.78 0.68
N LEU A 176 -6.82 -5.70 1.65
CA LEU A 176 -7.55 -6.96 1.61
C LEU A 176 -9.05 -6.80 1.94
N LEU A 177 -9.45 -5.65 2.46
CA LEU A 177 -10.81 -5.38 2.89
C LEU A 177 -11.59 -4.63 1.80
N PRO A 178 -12.65 -5.22 1.25
CA PRO A 178 -13.55 -4.47 0.40
C PRO A 178 -14.35 -3.45 1.22
N ASP A 179 -15.00 -2.53 0.53
CA ASP A 179 -15.97 -1.64 1.17
C ASP A 179 -17.23 -2.40 1.61
N PRO A 180 -17.86 -2.00 2.73
CA PRO A 180 -17.57 -0.83 3.56
C PRO A 180 -16.58 -1.09 4.71
N GLU A 181 -15.94 -2.27 4.79
CA GLU A 181 -15.06 -2.61 5.93
C GLU A 181 -13.81 -1.73 5.98
N LYS A 182 -13.25 -1.37 4.82
CA LYS A 182 -12.14 -0.41 4.72
C LYS A 182 -12.48 0.97 5.27
N ARG A 183 -13.70 1.50 5.01
CA ARG A 183 -14.17 2.76 5.61
C ARG A 183 -14.26 2.66 7.15
N ARG A 184 -14.71 1.52 7.69
CA ARG A 184 -14.81 1.32 9.15
C ARG A 184 -13.46 1.41 9.85
N VAL A 185 -12.38 1.00 9.20
CA VAL A 185 -11.01 1.14 9.72
C VAL A 185 -10.67 2.61 10.01
N HIS A 186 -11.04 3.51 9.11
CA HIS A 186 -10.74 4.94 9.24
C HIS A 186 -11.62 5.62 10.31
N ILE A 187 -12.83 5.11 10.56
CA ILE A 187 -13.76 5.64 11.56
C ILE A 187 -13.40 5.22 13.00
N ARG A 188 -12.93 3.97 13.15
CA ARG A 188 -12.74 3.33 14.46
C ARG A 188 -11.35 3.52 15.08
N GLY A 189 -10.45 4.21 14.38
CA GLY A 189 -9.08 4.44 14.80
C GLY A 189 -8.10 3.57 14.03
N ILE A 190 -7.46 4.18 13.04
CA ILE A 190 -6.67 3.47 12.02
C ILE A 190 -5.56 2.60 12.62
N HIS A 191 -4.85 3.07 13.65
CA HIS A 191 -3.73 2.35 14.25
C HIS A 191 -4.15 1.05 14.94
N ALA A 192 -5.17 1.10 15.79
CA ALA A 192 -5.69 -0.09 16.47
C ALA A 192 -6.29 -1.08 15.46
N CYS A 193 -6.99 -0.58 14.43
CA CYS A 193 -7.52 -1.41 13.37
C CYS A 193 -6.41 -2.09 12.54
N ILE A 194 -5.30 -1.41 12.20
CA ILE A 194 -4.15 -2.03 11.53
C ILE A 194 -3.59 -3.17 12.38
N ALA A 195 -3.38 -2.93 13.68
CA ALA A 195 -2.89 -3.96 14.58
C ALA A 195 -3.85 -5.17 14.65
N ASP A 196 -5.16 -4.93 14.70
CA ASP A 196 -6.18 -5.98 14.70
C ASP A 196 -6.24 -6.76 13.38
N ILE A 197 -6.12 -6.07 12.23
CA ILE A 197 -6.07 -6.71 10.91
C ILE A 197 -4.81 -7.57 10.78
N GLY A 198 -3.67 -7.10 11.30
CA GLY A 198 -2.45 -7.91 11.36
C GLY A 198 -2.63 -9.21 12.15
N ARG A 199 -3.51 -9.27 13.15
CA ARG A 199 -3.79 -10.52 13.89
C ARG A 199 -4.62 -11.53 13.08
N VAL A 200 -5.31 -11.06 12.03
CA VAL A 200 -6.13 -11.88 11.14
C VAL A 200 -5.33 -12.37 9.94
N PHE A 201 -4.58 -11.45 9.31
CA PHE A 201 -3.77 -11.75 8.15
C PHE A 201 -2.29 -11.76 8.54
N GLN A 202 -1.70 -12.94 8.45
CA GLN A 202 -0.26 -13.18 8.65
C GLN A 202 0.31 -13.65 7.31
N PRO A 203 0.79 -12.74 6.45
CA PRO A 203 1.43 -13.10 5.19
C PRO A 203 2.58 -14.08 5.42
N ILE A 204 2.73 -15.07 4.54
CA ILE A 204 3.83 -16.04 4.58
C ILE A 204 5.16 -15.40 4.18
N LEU A 205 5.10 -14.28 3.44
CA LEU A 205 6.23 -13.46 3.03
C LEU A 205 5.75 -12.02 2.84
N THR A 206 6.58 -11.07 3.24
CA THR A 206 6.44 -9.65 2.86
C THR A 206 7.66 -9.24 2.07
N VAL A 207 7.47 -8.72 0.85
CA VAL A 207 8.53 -8.16 -0.01
C VAL A 207 8.20 -6.69 -0.25
N VAL A 208 8.93 -5.80 0.41
CA VAL A 208 8.73 -4.36 0.35
C VAL A 208 9.41 -3.82 -0.89
N ASP A 209 8.62 -3.13 -1.69
CA ASP A 209 9.10 -2.26 -2.74
C ASP A 209 9.56 -0.93 -2.12
N ALA A 210 10.88 -0.81 -1.96
CA ALA A 210 11.57 0.38 -1.51
C ALA A 210 12.54 0.90 -2.59
N VAL A 211 12.18 0.75 -3.87
CA VAL A 211 12.98 1.25 -5.00
C VAL A 211 12.83 2.76 -5.11
N THR A 212 11.66 3.21 -5.60
CA THR A 212 11.20 4.60 -5.49
C THR A 212 10.07 4.66 -4.48
N CYS A 213 10.28 5.37 -3.38
CA CYS A 213 9.35 5.52 -2.26
C CYS A 213 8.61 6.86 -2.34
N MET A 214 7.78 7.16 -1.34
CA MET A 214 7.16 8.48 -1.18
C MET A 214 7.37 9.04 0.24
N GLN A 215 7.74 10.30 0.33
CA GLN A 215 7.88 11.06 1.58
C GLN A 215 6.94 12.27 1.62
N GLY A 216 6.75 12.88 2.78
CA GLY A 216 5.84 14.01 2.96
C GLY A 216 4.38 13.56 3.09
N ASP A 217 3.47 14.21 2.37
CA ASP A 217 2.01 14.03 2.50
C ASP A 217 1.46 12.76 1.84
N GLY A 218 2.12 11.62 2.04
CA GLY A 218 1.63 10.31 1.63
C GLY A 218 0.26 9.95 2.25
N PRO A 219 -0.50 9.00 1.67
CA PRO A 219 0.02 7.93 0.82
C PRO A 219 -0.05 8.21 -0.69
N THR A 220 -0.58 9.36 -1.09
CA THR A 220 -0.78 9.73 -2.49
C THR A 220 -0.29 11.13 -2.81
N TYR A 221 0.00 11.97 -1.80
CA TYR A 221 0.24 13.40 -1.95
C TYR A 221 1.65 13.86 -1.58
N GLY A 222 2.54 12.89 -1.36
CA GLY A 222 3.94 13.17 -1.08
C GLY A 222 4.80 13.23 -2.35
N ASP A 223 6.08 13.54 -2.14
CA ASP A 223 7.10 13.58 -3.18
C ASP A 223 7.79 12.22 -3.31
N PRO A 224 8.13 11.79 -4.54
CA PRO A 224 8.92 10.59 -4.76
C PRO A 224 10.33 10.76 -4.17
N ILE A 225 10.89 9.68 -3.65
CA ILE A 225 12.28 9.62 -3.16
C ILE A 225 12.89 8.27 -3.54
N ASP A 226 14.04 8.30 -4.18
CA ASP A 226 14.77 7.08 -4.56
C ASP A 226 15.56 6.54 -3.36
N VAL A 227 15.30 5.28 -3.04
CA VAL A 227 15.93 4.54 -1.95
C VAL A 227 16.72 3.34 -2.49
N GLY A 228 16.21 2.68 -3.54
CA GLY A 228 16.94 1.65 -4.29
C GLY A 228 17.11 0.33 -3.52
N LEU A 229 16.10 -0.07 -2.74
CA LEU A 229 16.17 -1.28 -1.92
C LEU A 229 14.99 -2.23 -2.17
N ILE A 230 15.24 -3.52 -1.94
CA ILE A 230 14.22 -4.53 -1.67
C ILE A 230 14.41 -5.04 -0.24
N ILE A 231 13.33 -5.10 0.53
CA ILE A 231 13.34 -5.65 1.89
C ILE A 231 12.41 -6.86 1.91
N ALA A 232 12.86 -8.02 2.37
CA ALA A 232 11.99 -9.19 2.44
C ALA A 232 12.09 -9.93 3.78
N GLY A 233 10.99 -10.55 4.20
CA GLY A 233 10.98 -11.34 5.43
C GLY A 233 9.66 -12.06 5.67
N LYS A 234 9.73 -13.14 6.44
CA LYS A 234 8.57 -13.98 6.80
C LYS A 234 7.75 -13.38 7.95
N ASP A 235 8.40 -12.63 8.83
CA ASP A 235 7.72 -11.86 9.88
C ASP A 235 7.48 -10.41 9.43
N MET A 236 6.25 -10.12 9.03
CA MET A 236 5.84 -8.81 8.53
C MET A 236 6.13 -7.67 9.53
N VAL A 237 6.05 -7.96 10.83
CA VAL A 237 6.27 -6.95 11.88
C VAL A 237 7.75 -6.58 11.97
N SER A 238 8.65 -7.56 11.89
CA SER A 238 10.10 -7.33 11.80
C SER A 238 10.46 -6.58 10.54
N VAL A 239 9.83 -6.90 9.40
CA VAL A 239 9.98 -6.14 8.16
C VAL A 239 9.59 -4.67 8.35
N ASP A 240 8.44 -4.37 8.96
CA ASP A 240 8.02 -3.00 9.24
C ASP A 240 8.97 -2.26 10.20
N LYS A 241 9.53 -2.95 11.20
CA LYS A 241 10.53 -2.37 12.12
C LYS A 241 11.84 -2.02 11.41
N ILE A 242 12.30 -2.87 10.50
CA ILE A 242 13.48 -2.59 9.68
C ILE A 242 13.20 -1.46 8.70
N ALA A 243 12.04 -1.45 8.05
CA ALA A 243 11.61 -0.36 7.18
C ALA A 243 11.55 0.98 7.92
N CYS A 244 11.11 1.01 9.19
CA CYS A 244 11.20 2.21 10.03
C CYS A 244 12.64 2.72 10.13
N ARG A 245 13.61 1.83 10.42
CA ARG A 245 15.03 2.21 10.53
C ARG A 245 15.56 2.77 9.22
N ILE A 246 15.21 2.16 8.08
CA ILE A 246 15.58 2.67 6.75
C ILE A 246 15.04 4.09 6.54
N MET A 247 13.80 4.37 6.95
CA MET A 247 13.20 5.71 6.86
C MET A 247 13.76 6.73 7.88
N GLY A 248 14.70 6.33 8.75
CA GLY A 248 15.19 7.17 9.86
C GLY A 248 14.20 7.31 11.03
N LEU A 249 13.27 6.37 11.18
CA LEU A 249 12.21 6.37 12.21
C LEU A 249 12.43 5.31 13.28
N SER A 250 11.95 5.59 14.49
CA SER A 250 11.80 4.56 15.50
C SER A 250 10.46 3.86 15.32
N TRP A 251 10.46 2.52 15.29
CA TRP A 251 9.21 1.74 15.25
C TRP A 251 8.30 2.03 16.45
N LYS A 252 8.84 2.55 17.57
CA LYS A 252 8.05 2.95 18.74
C LYS A 252 7.18 4.18 18.48
N GLU A 253 7.54 5.00 17.50
CA GLU A 253 6.80 6.20 17.07
C GLU A 253 5.64 5.84 16.13
N ILE A 254 5.67 4.64 15.54
CA ILE A 254 4.61 4.11 14.69
C ILE A 254 3.62 3.35 15.56
N GLU A 255 2.52 4.02 15.91
CA GLU A 255 1.57 3.54 16.91
C GLU A 255 1.00 2.16 16.59
N TYR A 256 0.73 1.83 15.33
CA TYR A 256 0.16 0.52 14.99
C TYR A 256 1.16 -0.64 15.24
N ILE A 257 2.47 -0.42 15.05
CA ILE A 257 3.51 -1.40 15.35
C ILE A 257 3.60 -1.58 16.87
N ARG A 258 3.65 -0.47 17.62
CA ARG A 258 3.66 -0.48 19.08
C ARG A 258 2.43 -1.20 19.67
N LEU A 259 1.23 -0.96 19.12
CA LEU A 259 0.00 -1.62 19.55
C LEU A 259 -0.02 -3.13 19.23
N PHE A 260 0.68 -3.57 18.20
CA PHE A 260 0.81 -4.98 17.86
C PHE A 260 1.75 -5.71 18.84
N ASN A 261 2.95 -5.17 19.06
CA ASN A 261 4.00 -5.80 19.88
C ASN A 261 3.85 -5.59 21.39
N GLY A 262 3.07 -4.61 21.84
CA GLY A 262 3.02 -4.21 23.24
C GLY A 262 4.33 -3.54 23.73
N ASN A 263 4.48 -3.37 25.04
CA ASN A 263 5.61 -2.64 25.65
C ASN A 263 6.91 -3.47 25.76
N ALA A 264 6.87 -4.79 25.52
CA ALA A 264 7.99 -5.71 25.72
C ALA A 264 8.74 -6.10 24.42
N GLY A 265 8.27 -5.63 23.25
CA GLY A 265 8.53 -6.30 21.97
C GLY A 265 9.80 -5.93 21.21
N GLY A 266 10.97 -6.14 21.82
CA GLY A 266 12.25 -6.17 21.10
C GLY A 266 12.72 -7.59 20.85
N GLN A 267 12.03 -8.38 20.01
CA GLN A 267 12.65 -9.60 19.49
C GLN A 267 13.86 -9.20 18.64
N GLU A 268 14.97 -9.89 18.82
CA GLU A 268 16.15 -9.70 18.00
C GLU A 268 15.83 -10.13 16.56
N ILE A 269 16.17 -9.27 15.60
CA ILE A 269 15.93 -9.50 14.17
C ILE A 269 17.28 -9.79 13.54
N THR A 270 17.41 -10.95 12.91
CA THR A 270 18.59 -11.29 12.11
C THR A 270 18.50 -10.57 10.77
N ILE A 271 19.50 -9.78 10.44
CA ILE A 271 19.57 -9.07 9.17
C ILE A 271 20.45 -9.85 8.19
N ALA A 272 19.94 -10.09 6.98
CA ALA A 272 20.70 -10.64 5.87
C ALA A 272 20.90 -9.57 4.79
N GLY A 273 22.09 -9.52 4.19
CA GLY A 273 22.44 -8.47 3.22
C GLY A 273 22.91 -7.18 3.89
N VAL A 274 22.48 -6.03 3.38
CA VAL A 274 22.95 -4.71 3.81
C VAL A 274 22.45 -4.37 5.21
N GLN A 275 23.32 -3.76 6.04
CA GLN A 275 22.89 -3.32 7.37
C GLN A 275 22.00 -2.07 7.27
N PRO A 276 20.94 -1.94 8.11
CA PRO A 276 20.03 -0.80 8.07
C PRO A 276 20.73 0.55 8.22
N ALA A 277 21.83 0.60 8.97
CA ALA A 277 22.61 1.82 9.17
C ALA A 277 23.25 2.32 7.87
N ASP A 278 23.68 1.41 6.99
CA ASP A 278 24.32 1.73 5.71
C ASP A 278 23.29 1.99 4.59
N ALA A 279 22.03 1.58 4.81
CA ALA A 279 20.93 1.68 3.87
C ALA A 279 19.91 2.76 4.24
N MET A 280 20.14 3.51 5.33
CA MET A 280 19.21 4.51 5.83
C MET A 280 19.11 5.71 4.89
N VAL A 281 17.87 6.05 4.54
CA VAL A 281 17.49 7.25 3.80
C VAL A 281 16.40 7.95 4.62
N PRO A 282 16.70 9.00 5.39
CA PRO A 282 15.71 9.66 6.24
C PRO A 282 14.57 10.28 5.43
N PHE A 283 13.31 9.99 5.80
CA PHE A 283 12.14 10.53 5.11
C PHE A 283 11.62 11.79 5.81
N ASN A 284 11.13 12.75 5.01
CA ASN A 284 10.34 13.85 5.52
C ASN A 284 8.98 13.33 6.00
N ILE A 285 8.74 13.34 7.32
CA ILE A 285 7.49 12.86 7.91
C ILE A 285 6.45 13.98 7.93
N PRO A 286 5.20 13.73 7.49
CA PRO A 286 4.18 14.76 7.43
C PRO A 286 3.83 15.27 8.83
N HIS A 287 3.56 16.57 8.93
CA HIS A 287 3.21 17.22 10.20
C HIS A 287 1.81 16.82 10.66
N LYS A 288 1.73 16.19 11.85
CA LYS A 288 0.48 15.63 12.41
C LYS A 288 -0.33 16.70 13.13
N SER A 289 -1.27 17.37 12.46
CA SER A 289 -2.23 18.24 13.13
C SER A 289 -3.38 17.44 13.76
N ALA A 290 -3.63 17.63 15.05
CA ALA A 290 -4.78 17.03 15.74
C ALA A 290 -6.12 17.36 15.05
N PHE A 291 -6.22 18.56 14.47
CA PHE A 291 -7.38 18.99 13.69
C PHE A 291 -7.58 18.14 12.43
N TYR A 292 -6.51 17.79 11.73
CA TYR A 292 -6.57 16.95 10.53
C TYR A 292 -7.07 15.53 10.85
N HIS A 293 -6.60 14.94 11.95
CA HIS A 293 -7.09 13.63 12.40
C HIS A 293 -8.57 13.66 12.78
N LEU A 294 -9.01 14.74 13.44
CA LEU A 294 -10.41 14.92 13.80
C LEU A 294 -11.29 15.10 12.55
N SER A 295 -10.89 15.97 11.62
CA SER A 295 -11.66 16.26 10.40
C SER A 295 -11.81 15.03 9.50
N THR A 296 -10.72 14.28 9.28
CA THR A 296 -10.76 13.02 8.52
C THR A 296 -11.64 11.96 9.18
N ARG A 297 -11.65 11.86 10.52
CA ARG A 297 -12.56 10.94 11.20
C ARG A 297 -14.03 11.34 11.02
N MET A 298 -14.33 12.63 11.15
CA MET A 298 -15.69 13.16 10.99
C MET A 298 -16.21 12.96 9.57
N ILE A 299 -15.36 13.18 8.55
CA ILE A 299 -15.76 13.03 7.15
C ILE A 299 -16.20 11.59 6.84
N HIS A 300 -15.49 10.58 7.36
CA HIS A 300 -15.87 9.18 7.16
C HIS A 300 -17.13 8.79 7.93
N ILE A 301 -17.38 9.38 9.10
CA ILE A 301 -18.64 9.17 9.84
C ILE A 301 -19.81 9.72 9.03
N LEU A 302 -19.68 10.95 8.53
CA LEU A 302 -20.68 11.58 7.68
C LEU A 302 -20.89 10.79 6.38
N ASP A 303 -19.81 10.32 5.75
CA ASP A 303 -19.86 9.47 4.55
C ASP A 303 -20.68 8.20 4.77
N MET A 304 -20.50 7.52 5.91
CA MET A 304 -21.25 6.30 6.24
C MET A 304 -22.74 6.55 6.49
N VAL A 305 -23.10 7.72 7.02
CA VAL A 305 -24.51 8.11 7.20
C VAL A 305 -25.11 8.50 5.85
N PHE A 306 -24.39 9.30 5.07
CA PHE A 306 -24.80 9.77 3.76
C PHE A 306 -25.04 8.62 2.78
N SER A 307 -24.14 7.63 2.74
CA SER A 307 -24.26 6.47 1.85
C SER A 307 -25.39 5.50 2.20
N ARG A 308 -26.08 5.70 3.33
CA ARG A 308 -27.33 4.97 3.66
C ARG A 308 -28.57 5.64 3.08
N ILE A 309 -28.47 6.94 2.80
CA ILE A 309 -29.58 7.77 2.31
C ILE A 309 -29.47 7.91 0.78
N PHE A 310 -28.26 8.08 0.27
CA PHE A 310 -27.98 8.27 -1.15
C PHE A 310 -27.20 7.09 -1.72
N PRO A 311 -27.38 6.73 -3.01
CA PRO A 311 -26.64 5.67 -3.67
C PRO A 311 -25.21 6.09 -4.06
N MET A 312 -24.59 6.99 -3.29
CA MET A 312 -23.26 7.52 -3.55
C MET A 312 -22.56 7.88 -2.22
N HIS A 313 -21.24 8.04 -2.27
CA HIS A 313 -20.44 8.43 -1.11
C HIS A 313 -20.25 9.94 -1.04
N LEU A 314 -20.37 10.51 0.16
CA LEU A 314 -20.15 11.94 0.42
C LEU A 314 -18.71 12.33 0.10
N ASN A 315 -17.74 11.51 0.49
CA ASN A 315 -16.33 11.80 0.21
C ASN A 315 -16.07 11.88 -1.29
N GLU A 316 -16.56 10.89 -2.04
CA GLU A 316 -16.47 10.85 -3.50
C GLU A 316 -17.13 12.09 -4.13
N PHE A 317 -18.34 12.44 -3.68
CA PHE A 317 -19.02 13.66 -4.09
C PHE A 317 -18.16 14.91 -3.83
N LEU A 318 -17.61 15.05 -2.62
CA LEU A 318 -16.78 16.20 -2.24
C LEU A 318 -15.49 16.27 -3.07
N PHE A 319 -14.87 15.14 -3.41
CA PHE A 319 -13.72 15.10 -4.31
C PHE A 319 -14.07 15.57 -5.73
N HIS A 320 -15.25 15.23 -6.24
CA HIS A 320 -15.73 15.71 -7.54
C HIS A 320 -16.07 17.21 -7.59
N THR A 321 -16.15 17.90 -6.44
CA THR A 321 -16.35 19.36 -6.42
C THR A 321 -15.10 20.14 -6.81
N GLY A 322 -13.91 19.53 -6.72
CA GLY A 322 -12.64 20.24 -6.90
C GLY A 322 -12.08 20.86 -5.61
N TYR A 323 -12.87 21.01 -4.55
CA TYR A 323 -12.43 21.65 -3.30
C TYR A 323 -11.57 20.76 -2.40
N LEU A 324 -11.69 19.43 -2.52
CA LEU A 324 -10.93 18.44 -1.77
C LEU A 324 -10.16 17.50 -2.71
N GLY A 325 -9.01 17.00 -2.24
CA GLY A 325 -8.15 16.05 -2.96
C GLY A 325 -7.18 16.70 -3.95
N THR A 326 -6.49 15.89 -4.75
CA THR A 326 -5.55 16.37 -5.78
C THR A 326 -6.23 16.65 -7.09
N ASN A 327 -6.72 17.87 -7.21
CA ASN A 327 -7.33 18.34 -8.44
C ASN A 327 -6.30 19.14 -9.25
N PRO A 328 -6.02 18.74 -10.50
CA PRO A 328 -5.14 19.52 -11.36
C PRO A 328 -5.85 20.79 -11.82
N GLU A 329 -5.14 21.91 -11.76
CA GLU A 329 -5.57 23.22 -12.22
C GLU A 329 -4.67 23.69 -13.36
N ILE A 330 -5.24 24.34 -14.38
CA ILE A 330 -4.47 24.86 -15.51
C ILE A 330 -4.12 26.32 -15.22
N LEU A 331 -2.83 26.59 -15.05
CA LEU A 331 -2.25 27.91 -14.89
C LEU A 331 -2.23 28.62 -16.25
N LYS A 332 -3.16 29.56 -16.43
CA LYS A 332 -3.36 30.29 -17.68
C LYS A 332 -2.09 31.02 -18.13
N GLU A 333 -1.36 31.58 -17.18
CA GLU A 333 -0.15 32.36 -17.40
C GLU A 333 1.05 31.53 -17.87
N LYS A 334 1.02 30.20 -17.70
CA LYS A 334 2.08 29.29 -18.16
C LYS A 334 1.67 28.44 -19.37
N CYS A 335 0.38 28.31 -19.63
CA CYS A 335 -0.11 27.37 -20.64
C CYS A 335 0.00 27.93 -22.06
N ASP A 336 0.73 27.22 -22.93
CA ASP A 336 0.86 27.51 -24.38
C ASP A 336 -0.20 26.81 -25.25
N GLN A 337 -1.15 26.11 -24.62
CA GLN A 337 -2.21 25.33 -25.27
C GLN A 337 -1.71 24.24 -26.24
N CYS A 338 -0.49 23.70 -26.06
CA CYS A 338 0.08 22.62 -26.90
C CYS A 338 -0.70 21.29 -26.91
N GLY A 339 -1.59 21.08 -25.92
CA GLY A 339 -2.46 19.91 -25.82
C GLY A 339 -1.81 18.62 -25.32
N ASP A 340 -0.57 18.65 -24.80
CA ASP A 340 0.09 17.47 -24.21
C ASP A 340 -0.78 16.81 -23.12
N CYS A 341 -1.35 17.63 -22.24
CA CYS A 341 -2.22 17.16 -21.17
C CYS A 341 -3.49 16.47 -21.68
N LEU A 342 -3.98 16.83 -22.88
CA LEU A 342 -5.14 16.16 -23.51
C LEU A 342 -4.74 14.82 -24.10
N ARG A 343 -3.57 14.73 -24.74
CA ARG A 343 -3.06 13.50 -25.36
C ARG A 343 -2.77 12.41 -24.33
N ILE A 344 -2.19 12.79 -23.19
CA ILE A 344 -1.82 11.84 -22.13
C ILE A 344 -3.00 11.48 -21.20
N CYS A 345 -4.10 12.25 -21.24
CA CYS A 345 -5.23 12.00 -20.36
C CYS A 345 -5.95 10.69 -20.76
N PRO A 346 -6.09 9.71 -19.85
CA PRO A 346 -6.82 8.47 -20.15
C PRO A 346 -8.34 8.68 -20.22
N VAL A 347 -8.84 9.86 -19.84
CA VAL A 347 -10.27 10.18 -19.81
C VAL A 347 -10.60 11.25 -20.84
N LYS A 348 -11.48 10.91 -21.78
CA LYS A 348 -11.98 11.85 -22.78
C LYS A 348 -12.75 13.01 -22.14
N ASP A 349 -12.46 14.21 -22.61
CA ASP A 349 -13.06 15.48 -22.18
C ASP A 349 -12.92 15.79 -20.68
N ALA A 350 -11.93 15.19 -19.99
CA ALA A 350 -11.64 15.57 -18.61
C ALA A 350 -11.01 16.96 -18.50
N MET A 351 -10.53 17.53 -19.61
CA MET A 351 -9.86 18.84 -19.64
C MET A 351 -10.26 19.63 -20.88
N ARG A 352 -10.31 20.95 -20.73
CA ARG A 352 -10.60 21.95 -21.76
C ARG A 352 -9.56 23.06 -21.66
N ILE A 353 -8.50 22.96 -22.46
CA ILE A 353 -7.36 23.90 -22.43
C ILE A 353 -7.69 25.26 -23.06
N ASP A 354 -8.70 25.31 -23.93
CA ASP A 354 -9.21 26.54 -24.56
C ASP A 354 -9.79 27.52 -23.54
N VAL A 355 -10.38 26.98 -22.46
CA VAL A 355 -10.95 27.75 -21.35
C VAL A 355 -10.23 27.52 -20.02
N TYR A 356 -9.07 26.86 -20.04
CA TYR A 356 -8.24 26.56 -18.86
C TYR A 356 -9.00 25.84 -17.73
N LYS A 357 -9.88 24.89 -18.07
CA LYS A 357 -10.71 24.17 -17.09
C LYS A 357 -10.48 22.66 -17.10
N VAL A 358 -10.54 22.08 -15.91
CA VAL A 358 -10.62 20.64 -15.69
C VAL A 358 -12.03 20.27 -15.25
N ASN A 359 -12.57 19.19 -15.83
CA ASN A 359 -13.84 18.62 -15.43
C ASN A 359 -13.63 17.61 -14.31
N TYR A 360 -13.76 18.05 -13.05
CA TYR A 360 -13.53 17.21 -11.87
C TYR A 360 -14.54 16.06 -11.69
N LYS A 361 -15.68 16.10 -12.40
CA LYS A 361 -16.61 14.95 -12.44
C LYS A 361 -16.08 13.81 -13.30
N LYS A 362 -15.24 14.11 -14.29
CA LYS A 362 -14.59 13.12 -15.18
C LYS A 362 -13.16 12.81 -14.76
N CYS A 363 -12.46 13.75 -14.12
CA CYS A 363 -11.06 13.58 -13.74
C CYS A 363 -10.90 12.46 -12.71
N ILE A 364 -10.13 11.43 -13.07
CA ILE A 364 -9.78 10.31 -12.16
C ILE A 364 -8.52 10.58 -11.32
N ARG A 365 -7.95 11.78 -11.42
CA ARG A 365 -6.84 12.27 -10.57
C ARG A 365 -5.58 11.38 -10.62
N CYS A 366 -5.31 10.83 -11.80
CA CYS A 366 -4.06 10.10 -12.10
C CYS A 366 -2.84 11.01 -12.25
N LEU A 367 -3.05 12.32 -12.42
CA LEU A 367 -2.01 13.35 -12.55
C LEU A 367 -1.03 13.17 -13.73
N ARG A 368 -1.33 12.31 -14.71
CA ARG A 368 -0.55 12.24 -15.97
C ARG A 368 -0.44 13.58 -16.68
N CYS A 369 -1.50 14.41 -16.61
CA CYS A 369 -1.48 15.77 -17.15
C CYS A 369 -0.48 16.68 -16.43
N TYR A 370 -0.28 16.48 -15.12
CA TYR A 370 0.72 17.21 -14.34
C TYR A 370 2.11 16.80 -14.81
N GLU A 371 2.43 15.51 -14.80
CA GLU A 371 3.75 15.02 -15.17
C GLU A 371 4.13 15.29 -16.63
N GLY A 372 3.18 15.14 -17.55
CA GLY A 372 3.43 15.32 -18.99
C GLY A 372 3.40 16.78 -19.46
N CYS A 373 3.05 17.75 -18.62
CA CYS A 373 2.98 19.15 -19.04
C CYS A 373 4.38 19.78 -19.03
N ARG A 374 4.95 19.99 -20.22
CA ARG A 374 6.29 20.59 -20.44
C ARG A 374 6.40 22.04 -19.98
N GLN A 375 5.32 22.81 -20.08
CA GLN A 375 5.29 24.21 -19.64
C GLN A 375 5.12 24.38 -18.13
N HIS A 376 4.98 23.27 -17.40
CA HIS A 376 4.70 23.28 -15.96
C HIS A 376 3.43 24.09 -15.62
N ALA A 377 2.48 24.08 -16.55
CA ALA A 377 1.24 24.84 -16.50
C ALA A 377 0.09 24.10 -15.81
N ILE A 378 0.32 22.87 -15.34
CA ILE A 378 -0.62 22.15 -14.49
C ILE A 378 -0.12 22.22 -13.07
N ALA A 379 -0.91 22.85 -12.20
CA ALA A 379 -0.68 22.92 -10.76
C ALA A 379 -1.56 21.90 -10.03
N VAL A 380 -1.08 21.39 -8.90
CA VAL A 380 -1.86 20.55 -8.00
C VAL A 380 -1.57 21.04 -6.59
N LYS A 381 -2.62 21.40 -5.83
CA LYS A 381 -2.45 21.91 -4.47
C LYS A 381 -1.73 20.87 -3.60
N GLY A 382 -0.66 21.30 -2.91
CA GLY A 382 0.17 20.44 -2.06
C GLY A 382 1.21 19.60 -2.80
N PHE A 383 1.40 19.80 -4.11
CA PHE A 383 2.46 19.15 -4.89
C PHE A 383 3.49 20.17 -5.36
N SER A 384 4.74 19.90 -5.03
CA SER A 384 5.90 20.57 -5.61
C SER A 384 6.37 19.77 -6.83
N ARG A 385 6.66 20.44 -7.95
CA ARG A 385 7.55 19.83 -8.94
C ARG A 385 8.96 19.94 -8.36
N PRO A 386 9.83 18.94 -8.58
CA PRO A 386 11.26 19.18 -8.42
C PRO A 386 11.61 20.45 -9.21
N GLU A 387 12.32 21.38 -8.59
CA GLU A 387 12.90 22.48 -9.35
C GLU A 387 13.83 21.86 -10.40
N GLU A 388 13.67 22.23 -11.67
CA GLU A 388 14.64 21.82 -12.69
C GLU A 388 16.00 22.39 -12.28
N PRO A 389 17.07 21.57 -12.28
CA PRO A 389 18.39 21.99 -11.84
C PRO A 389 18.99 23.14 -12.65
#